data_AF-A0A848CU11-F1
#
_entry.id   AF-A0A848CU11-F1
#
_cell.length_a   1.000
_cell.length_b   1.000
_cell.length_c   1.000
_cell.angle_alpha   90.00
_cell.angle_beta   90.00
_cell.angle_gamma   90.00
#
_symmetry.space_group_name_H-M   'P 1'
#
loop_
_entity.id
_entity.type
_entity.pdbx_description
1 polymer ?
#
loop_
_entity_poly.entity_id
_entity_poly.type
_entity_poly.pdbx_seq_one_letter_code
_entity_poly.pdbx_strand_id
1 'polypeptide(L)'
;MSPMGEKYIKKLYQHLRQLPEEEREDAVMEIKSHIVESVRNGRKEEEVLAKLGSPSKLARAYLGDFYVRESSMHPLFLIKALLLYVTSGFLSLIFIPVLGMLSVTFGIVSIIIPILGLLRTFGASWIQMNLTPTYEVPVLLSFPFALLVALFLFGLFWICWKALRGYLTLLSSAHRKIILSSHVR
;
A
#
# COMPACT_ATOMS: atom_id res chain seq x y z
N MET A 1 -22.31 27.77 36.24
CA MET A 1 -22.19 26.38 35.76
C MET A 1 -22.67 25.47 36.87
N SER A 2 -23.40 24.39 36.58
CA SER A 2 -23.90 23.51 37.63
C SER A 2 -22.81 22.57 38.18
N PRO A 3 -23.05 21.91 39.34
CA PRO A 3 -22.17 20.87 39.86
C PRO A 3 -21.97 19.68 38.90
N MET A 4 -22.95 19.41 38.01
CA MET A 4 -22.86 18.34 37.02
C MET A 4 -21.87 18.69 35.91
N GLY A 5 -21.90 19.92 35.40
CA GLY A 5 -20.93 20.43 34.43
C GLY A 5 -19.51 20.45 34.99
N GLU A 6 -19.33 20.86 36.24
CA GLU A 6 -18.01 20.82 36.90
C GLU A 6 -17.47 19.39 37.03
N LYS A 7 -18.33 18.44 37.41
CA LYS A 7 -17.96 17.02 37.48
C LYS A 7 -17.59 16.45 36.11
N TYR A 8 -18.30 16.88 35.05
CA TYR A 8 -17.98 16.49 33.68
C TYR A 8 -16.60 17.00 33.25
N ILE A 9 -16.36 18.30 33.41
CA ILE A 9 -15.10 18.95 33.06
C ILE A 9 -13.92 18.34 33.82
N LYS A 10 -14.08 18.06 35.12
CA LYS A 10 -13.04 17.40 35.91
C LYS A 10 -12.67 16.03 35.36
N LYS A 11 -13.65 15.24 34.91
CA LYS A 11 -13.39 13.94 34.27
C LYS A 11 -12.73 14.11 32.90
N LEU A 12 -13.16 15.08 32.11
CA LEU A 12 -12.55 15.39 30.82
C LEU A 12 -11.06 15.74 30.99
N TYR A 13 -10.74 16.65 31.91
CA TYR A 13 -9.35 17.03 32.22
C TYR A 13 -8.49 15.83 32.65
N GLN A 14 -9.04 14.90 33.43
CA GLN A 14 -8.34 13.66 33.81
C GLN A 14 -8.07 12.74 32.63
N HIS A 15 -8.99 12.65 31.66
CA HIS A 15 -8.79 11.84 30.46
C HIS A 15 -7.84 12.50 29.44
N LEU A 16 -7.69 13.82 29.47
CA LEU A 16 -6.77 14.58 28.62
C LEU A 16 -5.34 14.67 29.18
N ARG A 17 -4.98 13.89 30.22
CA ARG A 17 -3.64 13.92 30.85
C ARG A 17 -2.47 13.62 29.92
N GLN A 18 -2.72 13.01 28.75
CA GLN A 18 -1.69 12.72 27.76
C GLN A 18 -1.34 13.94 26.88
N LEU A 19 -2.18 14.98 26.86
CA LEU A 19 -1.86 16.23 26.20
C LEU A 19 -0.88 17.08 27.04
N PRO A 20 -0.07 17.94 26.40
CA PRO A 20 0.61 19.04 27.06
C PRO A 20 -0.36 19.88 27.89
N GLU A 21 0.15 20.51 28.95
CA GLU A 21 -0.69 21.26 29.90
C GLU A 21 -1.47 22.39 29.23
N GLU A 22 -0.84 23.14 28.33
CA GLU A 22 -1.44 24.23 27.55
C GLU A 22 -2.62 23.72 26.69
N GLU A 23 -2.39 22.72 25.83
CA GLU A 23 -3.42 22.10 24.98
C GLU A 23 -4.58 21.49 25.81
N ARG A 24 -4.27 20.93 26.98
CA ARG A 24 -5.26 20.38 27.90
C ARG A 24 -6.13 21.47 28.50
N GLU A 25 -5.55 22.60 28.90
CA GLU A 25 -6.28 23.74 29.45
C GLU A 25 -7.16 24.41 28.40
N ASP A 26 -6.63 24.59 27.20
CA ASP A 26 -7.36 25.16 26.06
C ASP A 26 -8.58 24.32 25.70
N ALA A 27 -8.42 23.01 25.54
CA ALA A 27 -9.53 22.09 25.25
C ALA A 27 -10.62 22.15 26.35
N VAL A 28 -10.21 22.25 27.62
CA VAL A 28 -11.17 22.36 28.73
C VAL A 28 -11.87 23.72 28.76
N MET A 29 -11.16 24.81 28.48
CA MET A 29 -11.76 26.14 28.39
C MET A 29 -12.77 26.22 27.25
N GLU A 30 -12.47 25.65 26.09
CA GLU A 30 -13.37 25.58 24.94
C GLU A 30 -14.70 24.91 25.31
N ILE A 31 -14.64 23.70 25.88
CA ILE A 31 -15.84 22.94 26.27
C ILE A 31 -16.60 23.66 27.39
N LYS A 32 -15.90 24.24 28.36
CA LYS A 32 -16.51 25.03 29.43
C LYS A 32 -17.27 26.24 28.87
N SER A 33 -16.68 26.95 27.91
CA SER A 33 -17.33 28.07 27.23
C SER A 33 -18.58 27.62 26.49
N HIS A 34 -18.51 26.53 25.72
CA HIS A 34 -19.64 25.97 24.98
C HIS A 34 -20.81 25.57 25.90
N ILE A 35 -20.52 25.00 27.08
CA ILE A 35 -21.55 24.66 28.08
C ILE A 35 -22.22 25.94 28.60
N VAL A 36 -21.43 26.93 29.04
CA VAL A 36 -21.95 28.18 29.60
C VAL A 36 -22.79 28.95 28.59
N GLU A 37 -22.33 29.04 27.34
CA GLU A 37 -23.05 29.72 26.27
C GLU A 37 -24.35 28.99 25.92
N SER A 38 -24.32 27.66 25.83
CA SER A 38 -25.52 26.88 25.53
C SER A 38 -26.59 27.02 26.60
N VAL A 39 -26.19 27.05 27.87
CA VAL A 39 -27.11 27.28 29.00
C VAL A 39 -27.64 28.72 28.99
N ARG A 40 -26.81 29.71 28.68
CA ARG A 40 -27.24 31.11 28.52
C ARG A 40 -28.28 31.27 27.41
N ASN A 41 -28.15 30.50 26.35
CA ASN A 41 -29.09 30.47 25.22
C ASN A 41 -30.35 29.64 25.51
N GLY A 42 -30.60 29.26 26.77
CA GLY A 42 -31.84 28.62 27.21
C GLY A 42 -31.86 27.09 27.08
N ARG A 43 -30.76 26.44 26.69
CA ARG A 43 -30.68 24.96 26.68
C ARG A 43 -30.48 24.42 28.10
N LYS A 44 -31.09 23.27 28.39
CA LYS A 44 -30.83 22.56 29.65
C LYS A 44 -29.43 21.98 29.65
N GLU A 45 -28.72 22.11 30.76
CA GLU A 45 -27.34 21.64 30.87
C GLU A 45 -27.21 20.13 30.63
N GLU A 46 -28.19 19.33 31.07
CA GLU A 46 -28.20 17.87 30.83
C GLU A 46 -28.23 17.52 29.35
N GLU A 47 -28.99 18.27 28.54
CA GLU A 47 -29.10 18.06 27.10
C GLU A 47 -27.79 18.40 26.40
N VAL A 48 -27.13 19.48 26.84
CA VAL A 48 -25.81 19.89 26.32
C VAL A 48 -24.76 18.82 26.63
N LEU A 49 -24.72 18.31 27.86
CA LEU A 49 -23.79 17.24 28.26
C LEU A 49 -24.09 15.92 27.54
N ALA A 50 -25.36 15.58 27.31
CA ALA A 50 -25.74 14.41 26.53
C ALA A 50 -25.24 14.51 25.08
N LYS A 51 -25.30 15.70 24.48
CA LYS A 51 -24.80 15.95 23.13
C LYS A 51 -23.27 15.88 23.03
N LEU A 52 -22.56 16.34 24.05
CA LEU A 52 -21.10 16.19 24.15
C LEU A 52 -20.67 14.72 24.33
N GLY A 53 -21.57 13.86 24.83
CA GLY A 53 -21.30 12.44 25.06
C GLY A 53 -20.40 12.21 26.28
N SER A 54 -19.79 11.03 26.39
CA SER A 54 -18.97 10.71 27.56
C SER A 54 -17.63 11.46 27.55
N PRO A 55 -17.12 11.94 28.71
CA PRO A 55 -15.84 12.65 28.79
C PRO A 55 -14.67 11.86 28.19
N SER A 56 -14.67 10.53 28.33
CA SER A 56 -13.63 9.67 27.75
C SER A 56 -13.70 9.61 26.23
N LYS A 57 -14.89 9.60 25.63
CA LYS A 57 -15.04 9.58 24.17
C LYS A 57 -14.61 10.91 23.57
N LEU A 58 -15.00 12.02 24.20
CA LEU A 58 -14.57 13.36 23.81
C LEU A 58 -13.05 13.50 23.93
N ALA A 59 -12.46 13.08 25.05
CA ALA A 59 -11.01 13.10 25.23
C ALA A 59 -10.24 12.28 24.18
N ARG A 60 -10.76 11.11 23.78
CA ARG A 60 -10.15 10.30 22.71
C ARG A 60 -10.17 11.00 21.36
N ALA A 61 -11.19 11.80 21.07
CA ALA A 61 -11.24 12.59 19.84
C ALA A 61 -10.12 13.65 19.84
N TYR A 62 -10.01 14.45 20.91
CA TYR A 62 -8.94 15.44 21.08
C TYR A 62 -7.55 14.82 21.00
N LEU A 63 -7.32 13.68 21.67
CA LEU A 63 -6.04 12.97 21.60
C LEU A 63 -5.74 12.47 20.18
N GLY A 64 -6.75 11.94 19.48
CA GLY A 64 -6.60 11.50 18.09
C GLY A 64 -6.18 12.64 17.17
N ASP A 65 -6.86 13.78 17.26
CA ASP A 65 -6.56 14.97 16.46
C ASP A 65 -5.17 15.54 16.79
N PHE A 66 -4.80 15.57 18.08
CA PHE A 66 -3.48 16.01 18.53
C PHE A 66 -2.35 15.13 17.94
N TYR A 67 -2.44 13.81 18.08
CA TYR A 67 -1.40 12.91 17.55
C TYR A 67 -1.31 12.93 16.02
N VAL A 68 -2.43 13.13 15.31
CA VAL A 68 -2.41 13.29 13.85
C VAL A 68 -1.70 14.60 13.46
N ARG A 69 -1.99 15.69 14.16
CA ARG A 69 -1.35 17.00 13.94
C ARG A 69 0.14 16.95 14.27
N GLU A 70 0.52 16.34 15.39
CA GLU A 70 1.92 16.17 15.81
C GLU A 70 2.69 15.26 14.82
N SER A 71 2.08 14.13 14.41
CA SER A 71 2.71 13.19 13.50
C SER A 71 2.88 13.74 12.08
N SER A 72 1.97 14.60 11.62
CA SER A 72 2.12 15.27 10.31
C SER A 72 3.23 16.32 10.30
N MET A 73 3.64 16.81 11.47
CA MET A 73 4.72 17.79 11.65
C MET A 73 6.09 17.13 11.87
N HIS A 74 6.18 15.80 12.04
CA HIS A 74 7.45 15.13 12.28
C HIS A 74 8.26 14.98 10.98
N PRO A 75 9.48 15.55 10.88
CA PRO A 75 10.29 15.52 9.65
C PRO A 75 10.63 14.09 9.20
N LEU A 76 10.72 13.15 10.16
CA LEU A 76 10.90 11.72 9.88
C LEU A 76 9.71 11.09 9.13
N PHE A 77 8.49 11.54 9.37
CA PHE A 77 7.31 11.07 8.63
C PHE A 77 7.34 11.58 7.19
N LEU A 78 7.66 12.87 7.00
CA LEU A 78 7.81 13.47 5.67
C LEU A 78 8.96 12.82 4.88
N ILE A 79 10.11 12.58 5.51
CA ILE A 79 11.24 11.89 4.88
C ILE A 79 10.87 10.46 4.52
N LYS A 80 10.20 9.71 5.40
CA LYS A 80 9.72 8.35 5.09
C LYS A 80 8.69 8.33 3.95
N ALA A 81 7.76 9.28 3.96
CA ALA A 81 6.76 9.43 2.90
C ALA A 81 7.43 9.77 1.55
N LEU A 82 8.41 10.67 1.54
CA LEU A 82 9.20 11.01 0.36
C LEU A 82 10.05 9.83 -0.12
N LEU A 83 10.74 9.13 0.79
CA LEU A 83 11.53 7.95 0.45
C LEU A 83 10.66 6.86 -0.17
N LEU A 84 9.49 6.60 0.40
CA LEU A 84 8.51 5.66 -0.14
C LEU A 84 7.99 6.11 -1.50
N TYR A 85 7.74 7.40 -1.69
CA TYR A 85 7.27 7.94 -2.96
C TYR A 85 8.32 7.83 -4.07
N VAL A 86 9.57 8.21 -3.78
CA VAL A 86 10.70 8.10 -4.71
C VAL A 86 11.01 6.65 -5.01
N THR A 87 11.08 5.80 -3.98
CA THR A 87 11.38 4.37 -4.16
C THR A 87 10.25 3.65 -4.89
N SER A 88 8.99 3.88 -4.52
CA SER A 88 7.86 3.20 -5.15
C SER A 88 7.59 3.70 -6.57
N GLY A 89 7.76 5.00 -6.83
CA GLY A 89 7.53 5.60 -8.14
C GLY A 89 8.63 5.25 -9.14
N PHE A 90 9.90 5.41 -8.75
CA PHE A 90 11.03 5.21 -9.65
C PHE A 90 11.25 3.72 -9.97
N LEU A 91 11.04 2.84 -8.99
CA LEU A 91 11.16 1.39 -9.19
C LEU A 91 10.07 0.88 -10.15
N SER A 92 8.88 1.48 -10.12
CA SER A 92 7.77 1.12 -11.02
C SER A 92 8.08 1.38 -12.49
N LEU A 93 8.72 2.52 -12.77
CA LEU A 93 9.08 2.95 -14.13
C LEU A 93 10.09 2.00 -14.78
N ILE A 94 10.95 1.37 -14.00
CA ILE A 94 11.97 0.44 -14.51
C ILE A 94 11.45 -1.01 -14.49
N PHE A 95 10.80 -1.45 -13.42
CA PHE A 95 10.39 -2.84 -13.27
C PHE A 95 9.31 -3.27 -14.27
N ILE A 96 8.34 -2.40 -14.57
CA ILE A 96 7.25 -2.73 -15.50
C ILE A 96 7.79 -3.05 -16.92
N PRO A 97 8.59 -2.18 -17.58
CA PRO A 97 9.11 -2.48 -18.91
C PRO A 97 10.12 -3.63 -18.91
N VAL A 98 10.96 -3.76 -17.87
CA VAL A 98 11.96 -4.84 -17.80
C VAL A 98 11.29 -6.21 -17.64
N LEU A 99 10.37 -6.38 -16.69
CA LEU A 99 9.64 -7.64 -16.51
C LEU A 99 8.73 -7.93 -17.72
N GLY A 100 8.11 -6.90 -18.29
CA GLY A 100 7.30 -7.04 -19.50
C GLY A 100 8.11 -7.57 -20.68
N MET A 101 9.27 -6.97 -20.94
CA MET A 101 10.16 -7.39 -22.03
C MET A 101 10.66 -8.82 -21.81
N LEU A 102 11.18 -9.13 -20.62
CA LEU A 102 11.64 -10.48 -20.28
C LEU A 102 10.54 -11.53 -20.45
N SER A 103 9.32 -11.21 -19.99
CA SER A 103 8.17 -12.10 -20.14
C SER A 103 7.88 -12.37 -21.62
N VAL A 104 7.79 -11.35 -22.46
CA VAL A 104 7.52 -11.54 -23.89
C VAL A 104 8.62 -12.37 -24.56
N THR A 105 9.90 -12.07 -24.27
CA THR A 105 11.03 -12.81 -24.84
C THR A 105 11.00 -14.27 -24.45
N PHE A 106 10.83 -14.60 -23.17
CA PHE A 106 10.76 -16.00 -22.73
C PHE A 106 9.55 -16.73 -23.30
N GLY A 107 8.39 -16.05 -23.41
CA GLY A 107 7.19 -16.63 -24.02
C GLY A 107 7.40 -16.99 -25.49
N ILE A 108 7.99 -16.08 -26.28
CA ILE A 108 8.29 -16.32 -27.70
C ILE A 108 9.31 -17.45 -27.85
N VAL A 109 10.42 -17.39 -27.11
CA VAL A 109 11.50 -18.39 -27.20
C VAL A 109 11.00 -19.78 -26.78
N SER A 110 10.14 -19.86 -25.76
CA SER A 110 9.52 -21.10 -25.32
C SER A 110 8.69 -21.79 -26.42
N ILE A 111 8.12 -21.04 -27.37
CA ILE A 111 7.33 -21.59 -28.48
C ILE A 111 8.24 -21.95 -29.66
N ILE A 112 9.28 -21.16 -29.92
CA ILE A 112 10.19 -21.36 -31.05
C ILE A 112 11.08 -22.60 -30.85
N ILE A 113 11.64 -22.80 -29.65
CA ILE A 113 12.55 -23.92 -29.35
C ILE A 113 11.96 -25.31 -29.70
N PRO A 114 10.73 -25.68 -29.31
CA PRO A 114 10.18 -26.99 -29.63
C PRO A 114 9.90 -27.14 -31.13
N ILE A 115 9.54 -26.05 -31.84
CA ILE A 115 9.39 -26.06 -33.29
C ILE A 115 10.73 -26.34 -33.98
N LEU A 116 11.81 -25.68 -33.54
CA LEU A 116 13.16 -25.92 -34.07
C LEU A 116 13.65 -27.34 -33.76
N GLY A 117 13.40 -27.86 -32.55
CA GLY A 117 13.71 -29.24 -32.18
C GLY A 117 12.96 -30.26 -33.04
N LEU A 118 11.70 -29.98 -33.37
CA LEU A 118 10.88 -30.81 -34.25
C LEU A 118 11.43 -30.81 -35.69
N LEU A 119 11.73 -29.63 -36.25
CA LEU A 119 12.30 -29.49 -37.59
C LEU A 119 13.64 -30.23 -37.73
N ARG A 120 14.52 -30.13 -36.72
CA ARG A 120 15.79 -30.89 -36.69
C ARG A 120 15.55 -32.40 -36.73
N THR A 121 14.50 -32.89 -36.06
CA THR A 121 14.15 -34.33 -36.02
C THR A 121 13.68 -34.84 -37.40
N PHE A 122 13.12 -33.98 -38.25
CA PHE A 122 12.70 -34.29 -39.63
C PHE A 122 13.81 -34.15 -40.68
N GLY A 123 15.09 -34.01 -40.26
CA GLY A 123 16.23 -33.99 -41.18
C GLY A 123 16.76 -32.60 -41.52
N ALA A 124 16.32 -31.56 -40.81
CA ALA A 124 16.84 -30.21 -40.98
C ALA A 124 18.21 -30.05 -40.28
N SER A 125 19.28 -30.49 -40.96
CA SER A 125 20.67 -30.56 -40.43
C SER A 125 21.35 -29.21 -40.19
N TRP A 126 20.76 -28.12 -40.70
CA TRP A 126 21.22 -26.74 -40.47
C TRP A 126 21.00 -26.21 -39.04
N ILE A 127 20.18 -26.90 -38.23
CA ILE A 127 19.90 -26.51 -36.84
C ILE A 127 20.87 -27.29 -35.97
N GLN A 128 21.81 -26.60 -35.30
CA GLN A 128 22.76 -27.22 -34.39
C GLN A 128 22.31 -27.10 -32.91
N MET A 129 22.32 -28.21 -32.18
CA MET A 129 22.01 -28.33 -30.76
C MET A 129 23.22 -28.92 -30.05
N ASN A 130 24.05 -28.02 -29.52
CA ASN A 130 25.29 -28.34 -28.82
C ASN A 130 25.09 -28.02 -27.34
N LEU A 131 25.25 -29.02 -26.45
CA LEU A 131 25.26 -28.77 -24.99
C LEU A 131 26.61 -28.22 -24.53
N THR A 132 27.68 -28.69 -25.17
CA THR A 132 29.05 -28.24 -24.95
C THR A 132 29.74 -28.08 -26.30
N PRO A 133 30.86 -27.36 -26.39
CA PRO A 133 31.63 -27.25 -27.63
C PRO A 133 32.05 -28.60 -28.22
N THR A 134 32.04 -29.67 -27.42
CA THR A 134 32.49 -31.02 -27.77
C THR A 134 31.37 -32.07 -27.82
N TYR A 135 30.12 -31.72 -27.47
CA TYR A 135 29.03 -32.70 -27.38
C TYR A 135 27.74 -32.22 -28.07
N GLU A 136 27.41 -32.91 -29.16
CA GLU A 136 26.21 -32.73 -29.97
C GLU A 136 25.07 -33.61 -29.47
N VAL A 137 23.85 -33.04 -29.40
CA VAL A 137 22.66 -33.83 -29.04
C VAL A 137 22.28 -34.76 -30.20
N PRO A 138 22.10 -36.06 -29.98
CA PRO A 138 21.61 -36.98 -31.01
C PRO A 138 20.29 -36.51 -31.61
N VAL A 139 20.09 -36.68 -32.92
CA VAL A 139 18.89 -36.20 -33.63
C VAL A 139 17.59 -36.74 -32.99
N LEU A 140 17.58 -38.01 -32.57
CA LEU A 140 16.45 -38.64 -31.86
C LEU A 140 16.10 -37.96 -30.52
N LEU A 141 17.11 -37.44 -29.82
CA LEU A 141 16.96 -36.78 -28.51
C LEU A 141 16.73 -35.26 -28.64
N SER A 142 16.80 -34.71 -29.85
CA SER A 142 16.73 -33.27 -30.09
C SER A 142 15.35 -32.69 -29.75
N PHE A 143 14.26 -33.39 -30.13
CA PHE A 143 12.90 -32.98 -29.78
C PHE A 143 12.59 -33.04 -28.28
N PRO A 144 12.81 -34.16 -27.55
CA PRO A 144 12.54 -34.21 -26.11
C PRO A 144 13.42 -33.23 -25.32
N PHE A 145 14.67 -33.01 -25.74
CA PHE A 145 15.53 -31.99 -25.13
C PHE A 145 15.00 -30.57 -25.35
N ALA A 146 14.61 -30.22 -26.58
CA ALA A 146 14.01 -28.94 -26.91
C ALA A 146 12.72 -28.69 -26.10
N LEU A 147 11.88 -29.72 -25.96
CA LEU A 147 10.64 -29.65 -25.21
C LEU A 147 10.89 -29.44 -23.70
N LEU A 148 11.93 -30.06 -23.15
CA LEU A 148 12.34 -29.84 -21.75
C LEU A 148 12.81 -28.39 -21.53
N VAL A 149 13.67 -27.87 -22.42
CA VAL A 149 14.13 -26.47 -22.36
C VAL A 149 12.96 -25.50 -22.54
N ALA A 150 12.04 -25.79 -23.45
CA ALA A 150 10.83 -25.02 -23.67
C ALA A 150 9.96 -24.95 -22.41
N LEU A 151 9.71 -26.08 -21.75
CA LEU A 151 8.96 -26.14 -20.50
C LEU A 151 9.63 -25.35 -19.38
N PHE A 152 10.96 -25.42 -19.28
CA PHE A 152 11.71 -24.64 -18.31
C PHE A 152 11.56 -23.13 -18.55
N LEU A 153 11.72 -22.67 -19.79
CA LEU A 153 11.54 -21.26 -20.16
C LEU A 153 10.09 -20.80 -19.99
N PHE A 154 9.11 -21.67 -20.29
CA PHE A 154 7.70 -21.39 -20.05
C PHE A 154 7.43 -21.19 -18.55
N GLY A 155 8.08 -21.97 -17.69
CA GLY A 155 8.04 -21.77 -16.24
C GLY A 155 8.56 -20.39 -15.83
N LEU A 156 9.71 -19.96 -16.38
CA LEU A 156 10.26 -18.62 -16.13
C LEU A 156 9.33 -17.51 -16.64
N PHE A 157 8.78 -17.68 -17.85
CA PHE A 157 7.75 -16.80 -18.39
C PHE A 157 6.57 -16.66 -17.43
N TRP A 158 6.02 -17.77 -16.94
CA TRP A 158 4.89 -17.78 -16.03
C TRP A 158 5.19 -17.05 -14.72
N ILE A 159 6.38 -17.24 -14.15
CA ILE A 159 6.83 -16.55 -12.95
C ILE A 159 6.93 -15.04 -13.20
N CYS A 160 7.60 -14.62 -14.27
CA CYS A 160 7.73 -13.21 -14.65
C CYS A 160 6.37 -12.55 -14.89
N TRP A 161 5.48 -13.24 -15.60
CA TRP A 161 4.13 -12.76 -15.87
C TRP A 161 3.29 -12.61 -14.60
N LYS A 162 3.38 -13.59 -13.69
CA LYS A 162 2.70 -13.53 -12.39
C LYS A 162 3.25 -12.40 -11.52
N ALA A 163 4.56 -12.21 -11.49
CA ALA A 163 5.21 -11.10 -10.78
C ALA A 163 4.76 -9.74 -11.34
N LEU A 164 4.73 -9.60 -12.67
CA LEU A 164 4.26 -8.38 -13.34
C LEU A 164 2.79 -8.08 -13.01
N ARG A 165 1.89 -9.07 -13.10
CA ARG A 165 0.48 -8.88 -12.73
C ARG A 165 0.31 -8.50 -11.26
N GLY A 166 1.03 -9.17 -10.36
CA GLY A 166 1.03 -8.83 -8.94
C GLY A 166 1.43 -7.38 -8.70
N TYR A 167 2.52 -6.96 -9.35
CA TYR A 167 3.00 -5.57 -9.28
C TYR A 167 1.97 -4.55 -9.78
N LEU A 168 1.35 -4.80 -10.94
CA LEU A 168 0.32 -3.91 -11.50
C LEU A 168 -0.93 -3.81 -10.60
N THR A 169 -1.36 -4.91 -9.98
CA THR A 169 -2.51 -4.90 -9.06
C THR A 169 -2.23 -4.12 -7.77
N LEU A 170 -0.99 -4.15 -7.27
CA LEU A 170 -0.58 -3.33 -6.13
C LEU A 170 -0.61 -1.84 -6.50
N LEU A 171 -0.04 -1.48 -7.65
CA LEU A 171 0.00 -0.11 -8.13
C LEU A 171 -1.40 0.48 -8.39
N SER A 172 -2.31 -0.32 -8.95
CA SER A 172 -3.70 0.11 -9.19
C SER A 172 -4.50 0.29 -7.90
N SER A 173 -4.28 -0.57 -6.90
CA SER A 173 -4.92 -0.45 -5.59
C SER A 173 -4.46 0.79 -4.82
N ALA A 174 -3.18 1.17 -4.97
CA ALA A 174 -2.60 2.37 -4.37
C ALA A 174 -3.19 3.65 -4.99
N HIS A 175 -3.29 3.73 -6.32
CA HIS A 175 -3.89 4.88 -7.01
C HIS A 175 -5.38 5.05 -6.71
N ARG A 176 -6.14 3.94 -6.62
CA ARG A 176 -7.59 3.98 -6.33
C ARG A 176 -7.89 4.62 -4.96
N LYS A 177 -7.06 4.37 -3.95
CA LYS A 177 -7.22 5.00 -2.62
C LYS A 177 -7.01 6.50 -2.64
N ILE A 178 -6.08 7.00 -3.45
CA ILE A 178 -5.76 8.43 -3.54
C ILE A 178 -6.91 9.19 -4.22
N ILE A 179 -7.43 8.68 -5.34
CA ILE A 179 -8.53 9.32 -6.09
C ILE A 179 -9.85 9.31 -5.31
N LEU A 180 -10.14 8.26 -4.54
CA LEU A 180 -11.34 8.23 -3.68
C LEU A 180 -11.25 9.20 -2.49
N SER A 181 -10.04 9.50 -2.00
CA SER A 181 -9.83 10.49 -0.92
C SER A 181 -9.95 11.95 -1.37
N SER A 182 -9.79 12.24 -2.67
CA SER A 182 -9.91 13.59 -3.21
C SER A 182 -11.34 14.02 -3.55
N HIS A 183 -12.31 13.09 -3.56
CA HIS A 183 -13.72 13.38 -3.79
C HIS A 183 -14.55 13.53 -2.51
N VAL A 184 -13.92 13.49 -1.34
CA VAL A 184 -14.56 13.67 -0.02
C VAL A 184 -14.16 15.01 0.64
N ARG A 185 -13.72 15.98 -0.17
CA ARG A 185 -13.55 17.37 0.28
C ARG A 185 -14.48 18.30 -0.50
#